data_AF-A0A922ITS6-F1
#
_entry.id   AF-A0A922ITS6-F1
#
_cell.length_a   1.000
_cell.length_b   1.000
_cell.length_c   1.000
_cell.angle_alpha   90.00
_cell.angle_beta   90.00
_cell.angle_gamma   90.00
#
_symmetry.space_group_name_H-M   'P 1'
#
loop_
_entity.id
_entity.type
_entity.pdbx_description
1 polymer ?
#
loop_
_entity_poly.entity_id
_entity_poly.type
_entity_poly.pdbx_seq_one_letter_code
_entity_poly.pdbx_strand_id
1 'polypeptide(L)'
;MFKIKTLNPQFEFQRDTLRHTIRDCFDFGKVVADIQVCTDICSVSFQYTFGESVINWTSDAVVPVSSVLHYHVVLPLSFALESLCKKQDLLNNKLLALNHHTNRLHEKLMLPSNNDNLNVKLN
;
A
#
# COMPACT_ATOMS: atom_id res chain seq x y z
N MET A 1 29.92 -3.76 13.20
CA MET A 1 31.18 -3.69 12.43
C MET A 1 31.86 -5.06 12.33
N PHE A 2 31.88 -5.88 13.39
CA PHE A 2 32.46 -7.24 13.34
C PHE A 2 31.80 -8.19 12.32
N LYS A 3 30.47 -8.33 12.34
CA LYS A 3 29.74 -9.29 11.47
C LYS A 3 30.00 -9.10 9.97
N ILE A 4 30.04 -7.86 9.48
CA ILE A 4 30.31 -7.60 8.06
C ILE A 4 31.76 -7.90 7.65
N LYS A 5 32.73 -7.62 8.52
CA LYS A 5 34.14 -7.95 8.24
C LYS A 5 34.35 -9.47 8.26
N THR A 6 33.58 -10.21 9.07
CA THR A 6 33.54 -11.68 9.02
C THR A 6 32.96 -12.21 7.72
N LEU A 7 31.86 -11.60 7.24
CA LEU A 7 31.22 -12.01 5.97
C LEU A 7 32.02 -11.59 4.73
N ASN A 8 32.87 -10.56 4.85
CA ASN A 8 33.60 -9.95 3.75
C ASN A 8 35.05 -9.63 4.18
N PRO A 9 35.88 -10.64 4.47
CA PRO A 9 37.21 -10.45 5.03
C PRO A 9 38.13 -9.66 4.10
N GLN A 10 37.93 -9.77 2.79
CA GLN A 10 38.73 -9.12 1.74
C GLN A 10 38.46 -7.61 1.62
N PHE A 11 37.41 -7.08 2.24
CA PHE A 11 37.00 -5.69 2.05
C PHE A 11 37.33 -4.84 3.28
N GLU A 12 37.88 -3.65 3.04
CA GLU A 12 37.94 -2.58 4.04
C GLU A 12 36.76 -1.65 3.84
N PHE A 13 35.88 -1.57 4.85
CA PHE A 13 34.69 -0.74 4.78
C PHE A 13 34.88 0.57 5.52
N GLN A 14 34.69 1.68 4.82
CA GLN A 14 34.37 2.96 5.45
C GLN A 14 32.87 2.98 5.80
N ARG A 15 32.51 3.64 6.91
CA ARG A 15 31.15 3.65 7.45
C ARG A 15 30.12 4.16 6.44
N ASP A 16 30.48 5.15 5.62
CA ASP A 16 29.55 5.75 4.66
C ASP A 16 29.33 4.85 3.44
N THR A 17 30.39 4.20 2.95
CA THR A 17 30.30 3.13 1.93
C THR A 17 29.40 1.99 2.40
N LEU A 18 29.48 1.63 3.68
CA LEU A 18 28.61 0.63 4.29
C LEU A 18 27.13 1.03 4.21
N ARG A 19 26.80 2.27 4.61
CA ARG A 19 25.42 2.76 4.60
C ARG A 19 24.85 2.84 3.20
N HIS A 20 25.67 3.21 2.22
CA HIS A 20 25.27 3.28 0.83
C HIS A 20 24.93 1.90 0.27
N THR A 21 25.83 0.92 0.44
CA THR A 21 25.60 -0.46 -0.03
C THR A 21 24.37 -1.11 0.61
N ILE A 22 24.12 -0.91 1.91
CA ILE A 22 22.89 -1.39 2.57
C ILE A 22 21.66 -0.79 1.92
N ARG A 23 21.65 0.53 1.72
CA ARG A 23 20.51 1.24 1.13
C ARG A 23 20.19 0.71 -0.26
N ASP A 24 21.21 0.57 -1.11
CA ASP A 24 21.05 0.03 -2.45
C ASP A 24 20.50 -1.40 -2.43
N CYS A 25 20.91 -2.24 -1.47
CA CYS A 25 20.33 -3.57 -1.32
C CYS A 25 18.80 -3.53 -1.12
N PHE A 26 18.32 -2.61 -0.28
CA PHE A 26 16.89 -2.50 0.02
C PHE A 26 16.09 -1.76 -1.05
N ASP A 27 16.69 -0.81 -1.76
CA ASP A 27 16.00 0.00 -2.77
C ASP A 27 15.76 -0.75 -4.09
N PHE A 28 16.64 -1.70 -4.47
CA PHE A 28 16.62 -2.24 -5.83
C PHE A 28 15.79 -3.52 -6.04
N GLY A 29 15.25 -4.16 -4.99
CA GLY A 29 14.46 -5.39 -5.13
C GLY A 29 15.19 -6.56 -5.81
N LYS A 30 16.49 -6.40 -6.14
CA LYS A 30 17.40 -7.40 -6.73
C LYS A 30 18.08 -8.24 -5.66
N VAL A 31 17.39 -8.44 -4.55
CA VAL A 31 17.95 -9.19 -3.42
C VAL A 31 17.68 -10.66 -3.67
N VAL A 32 18.74 -11.43 -3.95
CA VAL A 32 18.69 -12.88 -3.76
C VAL A 32 18.67 -13.09 -2.24
N ALA A 33 17.45 -13.20 -1.71
CA ALA A 33 17.23 -13.39 -0.29
C ALA A 33 17.29 -14.88 0.04
N ASP A 34 18.27 -15.28 0.85
CA ASP A 34 18.19 -16.54 1.57
C ASP A 34 17.64 -16.27 2.96
N ILE A 35 16.52 -16.92 3.29
CA ILE A 35 15.79 -16.70 4.53
C ILE A 35 15.91 -17.95 5.38
N GLN A 36 16.57 -17.82 6.52
CA GLN A 36 16.66 -18.87 7.52
C GLN A 36 15.86 -18.48 8.76
N VAL A 37 14.95 -19.35 9.18
CA VAL A 37 14.14 -19.14 10.39
C VAL A 37 14.55 -20.18 11.44
N CYS A 38 14.98 -19.71 12.60
CA CYS A 38 15.32 -20.53 13.76
C CYS A 38 14.57 -19.98 14.98
N THR A 39 13.60 -20.74 15.50
CA THR A 39 12.70 -20.44 16.66
C THR A 39 12.28 -18.99 16.88
N ASP A 40 13.20 -18.09 17.25
CA ASP A 40 12.93 -16.68 17.60
C ASP A 40 13.64 -15.66 16.67
N ILE A 41 14.44 -16.14 15.71
CA ILE A 41 15.27 -15.33 14.82
C ILE A 41 14.96 -15.69 13.36
N CYS A 42 14.66 -14.67 12.58
CA CYS A 42 14.61 -14.71 11.13
C CYS A 42 15.87 -14.02 10.59
N SER A 43 16.79 -14.80 10.02
CA SER A 43 17.97 -14.28 9.35
C SER A 43 17.69 -14.15 7.86
N VAL A 44 17.90 -12.94 7.33
CA VAL A 44 17.78 -12.63 5.91
C VAL A 44 19.15 -12.27 5.39
N SER A 45 19.68 -13.13 4.52
CA SER A 45 20.95 -12.89 3.84
C SER A 45 20.72 -12.28 2.47
N PHE A 46 21.59 -11.34 2.10
CA PHE A 46 21.54 -10.61 0.84
C PHE A 46 22.94 -10.46 0.24
N GLN A 47 22.99 -10.44 -1.09
CA GLN A 47 24.21 -10.23 -1.85
C GLN A 47 24.10 -8.94 -2.66
N TYR A 48 25.15 -8.14 -2.61
CA TYR A 48 25.30 -6.92 -3.38
C TYR A 48 26.50 -7.02 -4.29
N THR A 49 26.29 -6.84 -5.59
CA THR A 49 27.36 -6.85 -6.58
C THR A 49 27.75 -5.42 -6.94
N PHE A 50 29.03 -5.09 -6.76
CA PHE A 50 29.61 -3.81 -7.15
C PHE A 50 30.80 -4.05 -8.09
N GLY A 51 30.60 -3.80 -9.39
CA GLY A 51 31.56 -4.22 -10.41
C GLY A 51 31.72 -5.74 -10.40
N GLU A 52 32.94 -6.23 -10.22
CA GLU A 52 33.25 -7.67 -10.10
C GLU A 52 33.21 -8.18 -8.65
N SER A 53 33.00 -7.28 -7.68
CA SER A 53 32.99 -7.61 -6.26
C SER A 53 31.60 -8.03 -5.78
N VAL A 54 31.54 -9.07 -4.94
CA VAL A 54 30.31 -9.50 -4.26
C VAL A 54 30.46 -9.25 -2.77
N ILE A 55 29.52 -8.49 -2.21
CA ILE A 55 29.43 -8.16 -0.79
C ILE A 55 28.25 -8.93 -0.20
N ASN A 56 28.53 -9.76 0.80
CA ASN A 56 27.54 -10.55 1.52
C ASN A 56 27.07 -9.80 2.77
N TRP A 57 25.79 -9.90 3.05
CA TRP A 57 25.17 -9.29 4.22
C TRP A 57 24.14 -10.22 4.82
N THR A 58 23.99 -10.15 6.14
CA THR A 58 22.95 -10.90 6.85
C THR A 58 22.35 -10.03 7.94
N SER A 59 21.06 -9.75 7.82
CA SER A 59 20.25 -9.09 8.84
C SER A 59 19.53 -10.14 9.66
N ASP A 60 19.65 -10.09 10.98
CA ASP A 60 18.89 -10.96 11.87
C ASP A 60 17.75 -10.12 12.47
N ALA A 61 16.53 -10.57 12.24
CA ALA A 61 15.32 -10.01 12.84
C ALA A 61 14.83 -10.95 13.93
N VAL A 62 14.51 -10.40 15.10
CA VAL A 62 13.83 -11.14 16.17
C VAL A 62 12.32 -10.95 16.07
N VAL A 63 11.56 -11.82 16.71
CA VAL A 63 10.12 -11.62 16.88
C VAL A 63 9.87 -10.23 17.49
N PRO A 64 9.15 -9.34 16.80
CA PRO A 64 8.92 -7.98 17.30
C PRO A 64 8.02 -8.02 18.53
N VAL A 65 8.32 -7.14 19.50
CA VAL A 65 7.45 -6.95 20.67
C VAL A 65 6.07 -6.43 20.25
N SER A 66 5.05 -6.76 21.03
CA SER A 66 3.65 -6.43 20.73
C SER A 66 3.42 -4.95 20.41
N SER A 67 4.13 -4.03 21.08
CA SER A 67 4.02 -2.59 20.81
C SER A 67 4.49 -2.19 19.40
N VAL A 68 5.56 -2.82 18.89
CA VAL A 68 6.07 -2.59 17.54
C VAL A 68 5.06 -3.08 16.51
N LEU A 69 4.49 -4.28 16.70
CA LEU A 69 3.42 -4.80 15.85
C LEU A 69 2.18 -3.91 15.88
N HIS A 70 1.79 -3.46 17.06
CA HIS A 70 0.63 -2.59 17.20
C HIS A 70 0.81 -1.27 16.45
N TYR A 71 1.97 -0.63 16.61
CA TYR A 71 2.26 0.66 16.01
C TYR A 71 2.48 0.60 14.49
N HIS A 72 3.19 -0.40 14.00
CA HIS A 72 3.56 -0.49 12.58
C HIS A 72 2.58 -1.27 11.72
N VAL A 73 1.73 -2.12 12.31
CA VAL A 73 0.79 -2.98 11.56
C VAL A 73 -0.65 -2.71 11.97
N VAL A 74 -0.98 -2.88 13.24
CA VAL A 74 -2.39 -2.86 13.70
C VAL A 74 -3.02 -1.48 13.51
N LEU A 75 -2.37 -0.41 14.01
CA LEU A 75 -2.90 0.95 13.91
C LEU A 75 -3.04 1.43 12.45
N PRO A 76 -2.02 1.32 11.58
CA PRO A 76 -2.16 1.73 10.17
C PRO A 76 -3.27 0.99 9.44
N LEU A 77 -3.39 -0.33 9.64
CA LEU A 77 -4.46 -1.12 9.02
C LEU A 77 -5.85 -0.74 9.56
N SER A 78 -5.94 -0.44 10.86
CA SER A 78 -7.19 0.02 11.48
C SER A 78 -7.66 1.35 10.88
N PHE A 79 -6.75 2.33 10.75
CA PHE A 79 -7.07 3.61 10.11
C PHE A 79 -7.38 3.48 8.62
N ALA A 80 -6.66 2.61 7.91
CA ALA A 80 -6.95 2.33 6.50
C ALA A 80 -8.36 1.74 6.34
N LEU A 81 -8.73 0.79 7.20
CA LEU A 81 -10.06 0.18 7.22
C LEU A 81 -11.15 1.22 7.51
N GLU A 82 -10.97 2.05 8.53
CA GLU A 82 -11.92 3.13 8.86
C GLU A 82 -12.12 4.09 7.68
N SER A 83 -11.03 4.46 7.01
CA SER A 83 -11.05 5.32 5.83
C SER A 83 -11.81 4.67 4.66
N LEU A 84 -11.61 3.37 4.43
CA LEU A 84 -12.33 2.61 3.41
C LEU A 84 -13.83 2.54 3.70
N CYS A 85 -14.22 2.27 4.95
CA CYS A 85 -15.63 2.27 5.35
C CYS A 85 -16.30 3.63 5.10
N LYS A 86 -15.65 4.74 5.48
CA LYS A 86 -16.17 6.10 5.21
C LYS A 86 -16.34 6.37 3.71
N LYS A 87 -15.40 5.90 2.88
CA LYS A 87 -15.51 6.01 1.41
C LYS A 87 -16.67 5.19 0.86
N GLN A 88 -16.91 4.00 1.40
CA GLN A 88 -18.04 3.15 1.03
C GLN A 88 -19.37 3.82 1.37
N ASP A 89 -19.50 4.40 2.57
CA ASP A 89 -20.71 5.12 2.98
C ASP A 89 -20.99 6.32 2.07
N LEU A 90 -19.94 7.08 1.73
CA LEU A 90 -20.06 8.20 0.80
C LEU A 90 -20.54 7.74 -0.59
N LEU A 91 -20.01 6.62 -1.09
CA LEU A 91 -20.42 6.05 -2.37
C LEU A 91 -21.89 5.61 -2.34
N ASN A 92 -22.30 4.92 -1.28
CA ASN A 92 -23.69 4.49 -1.08
C ASN A 92 -24.65 5.69 -1.08
N ASN A 93 -24.30 6.77 -0.37
CA ASN A 93 -25.11 7.99 -0.33
C ASN A 93 -25.24 8.65 -1.72
N LYS A 94 -24.15 8.69 -2.50
CA LYS A 94 -24.18 9.21 -3.87
C LYS A 94 -25.07 8.36 -4.79
N LEU A 95 -25.01 7.04 -4.67
CA LEU A 95 -25.86 6.11 -5.43
C LEU A 95 -27.33 6.31 -5.09
N LEU A 96 -27.68 6.46 -3.81
CA LEU A 96 -29.05 6.74 -3.38
C LEU A 96 -29.56 8.08 -3.96
N ALA A 97 -28.75 9.14 -3.90
CA ALA A 97 -29.11 10.44 -4.46
C ALA A 97 -29.34 10.36 -5.99
N LEU A 98 -28.48 9.65 -6.71
CA LEU A 98 -28.63 9.42 -8.14
C LEU A 98 -29.92 8.65 -8.45
N ASN A 99 -30.19 7.57 -7.70
CA ASN A 99 -31.40 6.77 -7.86
C ASN A 99 -32.68 7.61 -7.66
N HIS A 100 -32.70 8.45 -6.61
CA HIS A 100 -33.81 9.38 -6.38
C HIS A 100 -33.98 10.39 -7.53
N HIS A 101 -32.88 10.91 -8.07
CA HIS A 101 -32.92 11.84 -9.19
C HIS A 101 -33.48 11.16 -10.45
N THR A 102 -33.03 9.94 -10.75
CA THR A 102 -33.54 9.13 -11.88
C THR A 102 -35.03 8.85 -11.73
N ASN A 103 -35.50 8.47 -10.53
CA ASN A 103 -36.93 8.23 -10.29
C ASN A 103 -37.77 9.49 -10.51
N ARG A 104 -37.31 10.65 -10.03
CA ARG A 104 -37.99 11.94 -10.26
C ARG A 104 -38.06 12.31 -11.75
N LEU A 105 -36.98 12.05 -12.51
CA LEU A 105 -36.99 12.27 -13.95
C LEU A 105 -37.97 11.32 -14.65
N HIS A 106 -37.97 10.05 -14.25
CA HIS A 106 -38.90 9.05 -14.78
C HIS A 106 -40.36 9.46 -14.55
N GLU A 107 -40.70 9.87 -13.32
CA GLU A 107 -42.03 10.40 -12.98
C GLU A 107 -42.42 11.61 -13.85
N LYS A 108 -41.50 12.57 -14.05
CA LYS A 108 -41.75 13.74 -14.91
C LYS A 108 -41.99 13.38 -16.38
N LEU A 109 -41.33 12.35 -16.90
CA LEU A 109 -41.47 11.89 -18.28
C LEU A 109 -42.74 11.05 -18.50
N MET A 110 -43.28 10.44 -17.44
CA MET A 110 -44.51 9.63 -17.47
C MET A 110 -45.78 10.44 -17.27
N LEU A 111 -45.69 11.74 -16.95
CA LEU A 111 -46.85 12.63 -16.98
C LEU A 111 -47.31 12.80 -18.44
N PRO A 112 -48.58 12.50 -18.78
CA PRO A 112 -49.07 12.74 -20.13
C PRO A 112 -48.94 14.23 -20.45
N SER A 113 -48.31 14.56 -21.58
CA SER A 113 -48.32 15.92 -22.12
C SER A 113 -49.77 16.36 -22.26
N ASN A 114 -50.21 17.27 -21.39
CA ASN A 114 -51.48 17.98 -21.53
C ASN A 114 -51.34 18.94 -22.73
N ASN A 115 -51.39 18.37 -23.94
CA ASN A 115 -51.37 19.07 -25.22
C ASN A 115 -52.76 19.10 -25.87
N ASP A 116 -53.82 18.87 -25.12
CA ASP A 116 -55.19 19.00 -25.61
C ASP A 116 -55.83 20.26 -25.03
N ASN A 117 -55.61 21.38 -25.73
CA ASN A 117 -56.68 22.30 -26.15
C ASN A 117 -56.08 23.55 -26.83
N LEU A 118 -55.48 23.32 -28.00
CA LEU A 118 -55.64 24.20 -29.13
C LEU A 118 -57.13 24.24 -29.48
N ASN A 119 -57.89 25.18 -28.92
CA ASN A 119 -59.16 25.57 -29.51
C ASN A 119 -59.19 27.08 -29.72
N VAL A 120 -58.65 27.44 -30.88
CA VAL A 120 -59.19 28.44 -31.82
C VAL A 120 -60.52 29.05 -31.31
N LYS A 121 -60.46 30.28 -30.80
CA LYS A 121 -61.59 31.20 -30.88
C LYS A 121 -61.32 32.13 -32.06
N LEU A 122 -61.65 31.63 -33.25
CA LEU A 122 -62.15 32.44 -34.36
C LEU A 122 -63.64 32.65 -34.07
N ASN A 123 -63.97 33.87 -33.65
CA ASN A 123 -65.18 34.64 -33.96
C ASN A 123 -65.25 35.86 -33.04
#